data_AF-M9Q2N2-F1
#
_entry.id   AF-M9Q2N2-F1
#
_cell.length_a   1.000
_cell.length_b   1.000
_cell.length_c   1.000
_cell.angle_alpha   90.00
_cell.angle_beta   90.00
_cell.angle_gamma   90.00
#
_symmetry.space_group_name_H-M   'P 1'
#
loop_
_entity.id
_entity.type
_entity.pdbx_description
1 polymer ?
#
loop_
_entity_poly.entity_id
_entity_poly.type
_entity_poly.pdbx_seq_one_letter_code
_entity_poly.pdbx_strand_id
1 'polypeptide(L)'
;AQRSTGTCGRDTTVCLELTLSGMRFQYDIFPDGGTRVSRQSITVHDFCVKDNSNAAPWKLVLGYYQSKGCLRESSSKAFKLDLEAVRPDPAIPLEEYRLRIALLPMRLHLHQNQLDFLISFFGGTKSAVTPSESTSQSLSKSDIVAKRTKVGGDAVIEEALLPYFQKFDIWPVHLRVDYSPCHVDLAALRGGKYVE
;
A
#
# COMPACT_ATOMS: atom_id res chain seq x y z
N ALA A 1 -0.60 39.60 26.38
CA ALA A 1 -1.02 38.19 26.23
C ALA A 1 -1.55 37.99 24.81
N GLN A 2 -0.72 37.46 23.91
CA GLN A 2 -1.08 37.29 22.50
C GLN A 2 -1.61 35.86 22.32
N ARG A 3 -2.94 35.73 22.20
CA ARG A 3 -3.59 34.44 21.92
C ARG A 3 -3.34 34.08 20.46
N SER A 4 -2.46 33.10 20.23
CA SER A 4 -2.42 32.37 18.96
C SER A 4 -3.70 31.55 18.84
N THR A 5 -4.65 32.00 18.05
CA THR A 5 -5.78 31.20 17.59
C THR A 5 -5.25 30.15 16.62
N GLY A 6 -4.80 29.02 17.15
CA GLY A 6 -4.47 27.86 16.35
C GLY A 6 -5.73 27.39 15.65
N THR A 7 -5.82 27.59 14.34
CA THR A 7 -6.87 26.99 13.53
C THR A 7 -6.64 25.48 13.51
N CYS A 8 -7.38 24.76 14.35
CA CYS A 8 -7.45 23.31 14.34
C CYS A 8 -8.25 22.87 13.10
N GLY A 9 -7.60 22.86 11.94
CA GLY A 9 -8.19 22.47 10.66
C GLY A 9 -7.14 21.76 9.80
N ARG A 10 -7.58 20.78 9.02
CA ARG A 10 -6.72 20.14 8.02
C ARG A 10 -6.33 21.19 6.98
N ASP A 11 -5.03 21.28 6.70
CA ASP A 11 -4.54 22.08 5.58
C ASP A 11 -5.04 21.46 4.26
N THR A 12 -5.85 22.22 3.51
CA THR A 12 -6.39 21.82 2.21
C THR A 12 -5.53 22.29 1.05
N THR A 13 -4.51 23.10 1.31
CA THR A 13 -3.60 23.63 0.30
C THR A 13 -2.53 22.62 -0.13
N VAL A 14 -2.32 21.57 0.68
CA VAL A 14 -1.43 20.44 0.38
C VAL A 14 -2.25 19.18 0.18
N CYS A 15 -2.26 18.64 -1.04
CA CYS A 15 -3.13 17.52 -1.39
C CYS A 15 -2.53 16.65 -2.50
N LEU A 16 -2.47 15.34 -2.24
CA LEU A 16 -2.24 14.33 -3.27
C LEU A 16 -3.58 13.74 -3.72
N GLU A 17 -3.78 13.64 -5.03
CA GLU A 17 -4.97 13.06 -5.65
C GLU A 17 -4.59 11.77 -6.36
N LEU A 18 -5.25 10.67 -5.99
CA LEU A 18 -5.23 9.41 -6.74
C LEU A 18 -6.43 9.37 -7.68
N THR A 19 -6.17 9.38 -8.99
CA THR A 19 -7.21 9.23 -10.01
C THR A 19 -7.16 7.82 -10.58
N LEU A 20 -8.30 7.11 -10.60
CA LEU A 20 -8.48 5.80 -11.22
C LEU A 20 -9.45 5.93 -12.41
N SER A 21 -9.16 5.26 -13.52
CA SER A 21 -9.99 5.28 -14.74
C SER A 21 -10.24 3.86 -15.23
N GLY A 22 -11.48 3.60 -15.68
CA GLY A 22 -11.87 2.29 -16.21
C GLY A 22 -11.69 1.15 -15.21
N MET A 23 -11.96 1.40 -13.91
CA MET A 23 -11.92 0.38 -12.88
C MET A 23 -13.07 -0.62 -13.07
N ARG A 24 -12.76 -1.91 -12.95
CA ARG A 24 -13.72 -3.00 -12.96
C ARG A 24 -13.41 -3.92 -11.79
N PHE A 25 -14.44 -4.27 -11.05
CA PHE A 25 -14.42 -5.29 -10.02
C PHE A 25 -15.34 -6.43 -10.44
N GLN A 26 -14.89 -7.66 -10.26
CA GLN A 26 -15.68 -8.87 -10.47
C GLN A 26 -15.48 -9.79 -9.26
N TYR A 27 -16.59 -10.32 -8.76
CA TYR A 27 -16.60 -11.30 -7.69
C TYR A 27 -17.40 -12.52 -8.12
N ASP A 28 -16.74 -13.67 -8.17
CA ASP A 28 -17.33 -14.94 -8.57
C ASP A 28 -17.37 -15.86 -7.34
N ILE A 29 -18.53 -16.49 -7.10
CA ILE A 29 -18.72 -17.55 -6.10
C ILE A 29 -18.96 -18.85 -6.84
N PHE A 30 -18.21 -19.89 -6.49
CA PHE A 30 -18.32 -21.19 -7.14
C PHE A 30 -19.18 -22.15 -6.29
N PRO A 31 -19.91 -23.09 -6.93
CA PRO A 31 -20.67 -24.10 -6.21
C PRO A 31 -19.79 -24.98 -5.32
N ASP A 32 -20.41 -25.55 -4.28
CA ASP A 32 -19.74 -26.50 -3.39
C ASP A 32 -19.33 -27.80 -4.10
N GLY A 33 -18.33 -28.46 -3.53
CA GLY A 33 -17.74 -29.70 -4.06
C GLY A 33 -16.57 -29.48 -5.03
N GLY A 34 -16.35 -28.25 -5.50
CA GLY A 34 -15.18 -27.87 -6.28
C GLY A 34 -13.98 -27.41 -5.42
N THR A 35 -12.80 -27.39 -6.04
CA THR A 35 -11.57 -26.85 -5.42
C THR A 35 -11.60 -25.32 -5.28
N ARG A 36 -12.31 -24.60 -6.15
CA ARG A 36 -12.42 -23.14 -6.07
C ARG A 36 -13.64 -22.77 -5.24
N VAL A 37 -13.48 -21.80 -4.34
CA VAL A 37 -14.57 -21.27 -3.51
C VAL A 37 -15.02 -19.93 -4.05
N SER A 38 -14.08 -19.00 -4.25
CA SER A 38 -14.38 -17.68 -4.81
C SER A 38 -13.21 -17.09 -5.58
N ARG A 39 -13.50 -16.08 -6.39
CA ARG A 39 -12.50 -15.27 -7.07
C ARG A 39 -12.88 -13.79 -7.02
N GLN A 40 -11.95 -12.96 -6.61
CA GLN A 40 -12.02 -11.50 -6.67
C GLN A 40 -11.04 -11.00 -7.73
N SER A 41 -11.52 -10.25 -8.72
CA SER A 41 -10.71 -9.68 -9.79
C SER A 41 -10.91 -8.17 -9.86
N ILE A 42 -9.87 -7.40 -9.56
CA ILE A 42 -9.83 -5.94 -9.73
C ILE A 42 -8.95 -5.63 -10.93
N THR A 43 -9.46 -4.84 -11.87
CA THR A 43 -8.64 -4.28 -12.96
C THR A 43 -8.85 -2.78 -13.05
N VAL A 44 -7.79 -2.04 -13.32
CA VAL A 44 -7.84 -0.59 -13.54
C VAL A 44 -7.21 -0.32 -14.89
N HIS A 45 -7.94 0.38 -15.77
CA HIS A 45 -7.40 0.74 -17.08
C HIS A 45 -6.25 1.72 -16.89
N ASP A 46 -6.45 2.83 -16.19
CA ASP A 46 -5.42 3.83 -15.93
C ASP A 46 -5.48 4.33 -14.49
N PHE A 47 -4.31 4.64 -13.92
CA PHE A 47 -4.25 5.38 -12.68
C PHE A 47 -3.05 6.32 -12.63
N CYS A 48 -3.19 7.40 -11.87
CA CYS A 48 -2.10 8.32 -11.60
C CYS A 48 -2.25 8.96 -10.21
N VAL A 49 -1.12 9.39 -9.65
CA VAL A 49 -1.08 10.22 -8.45
C VAL A 49 -0.58 11.60 -8.86
N LYS A 50 -1.35 12.63 -8.52
CA LYS A 50 -1.01 14.02 -8.77
C LYS A 50 -0.82 14.76 -7.46
N ASP A 51 0.05 15.75 -7.48
CA ASP A 51 0.19 16.72 -6.41
C ASP A 51 -0.52 18.01 -6.80
N ASN A 52 -1.67 18.24 -6.16
CA ASN A 52 -2.52 19.41 -6.40
C ASN A 52 -2.08 20.62 -5.57
N SER A 53 -1.02 20.51 -4.77
CA SER A 53 -0.51 21.63 -3.99
C SER A 53 0.00 22.74 -4.90
N ASN A 54 -0.26 24.01 -4.56
CA ASN A 54 0.07 25.14 -5.44
C ASN A 54 1.57 25.19 -5.80
N ALA A 55 2.44 24.94 -4.81
CA ALA A 55 3.89 24.98 -4.96
C ALA A 55 4.52 23.62 -5.34
N ALA A 56 3.72 22.63 -5.77
CA ALA A 56 4.21 21.30 -6.11
C ALA A 56 5.24 21.34 -7.25
N PRO A 57 6.49 20.89 -7.04
CA PRO A 57 7.52 20.87 -8.08
C PRO A 57 7.17 19.92 -9.23
N TRP A 58 6.59 18.76 -8.90
CA TRP A 58 6.04 17.83 -9.89
C TRP A 58 4.53 17.68 -9.69
N LYS A 59 3.73 18.14 -10.65
CA LYS A 59 2.27 17.95 -10.61
C LYS A 59 1.86 16.49 -10.80
N LEU A 60 2.61 15.71 -11.57
CA LEU A 60 2.38 14.28 -11.77
C LEU A 60 3.44 13.48 -11.00
N VAL A 61 3.05 12.98 -9.82
CA VAL A 61 3.93 12.20 -8.94
C VAL A 61 4.09 10.77 -9.44
N LEU A 62 3.01 10.10 -9.82
CA LEU A 62 3.03 8.72 -10.31
C LEU A 62 2.16 8.55 -11.55
N GLY A 63 2.65 7.87 -12.57
CA GLY A 63 1.85 7.52 -13.75
C GLY A 63 2.50 6.43 -14.59
N TYR A 64 1.83 6.03 -15.67
CA TYR A 64 2.36 5.02 -16.60
C TYR A 64 3.69 5.48 -17.23
N TYR A 65 4.68 4.59 -17.26
CA TYR A 65 5.96 4.81 -17.91
C TYR A 65 5.95 4.26 -19.34
N GLN A 66 5.87 5.16 -20.30
CA GLN A 66 6.07 4.83 -21.70
C GLN A 66 7.57 4.87 -22.04
N SER A 67 8.20 3.70 -22.19
CA SER A 67 9.59 3.61 -22.62
C SER A 67 9.70 3.80 -24.14
N LYS A 68 10.83 4.35 -24.61
CA LYS A 68 11.11 4.47 -26.04
C LYS A 68 11.18 3.05 -26.64
N GLY A 69 10.28 2.73 -27.57
CA GLY A 69 10.24 1.44 -28.26
C GLY A 69 9.24 0.42 -27.72
N CYS A 70 8.59 0.67 -26.57
CA CYS A 70 7.51 -0.17 -26.07
C CYS A 70 6.23 0.66 -25.94
N LEU A 71 5.36 0.55 -26.94
CA LEU A 71 4.03 1.13 -26.87
C LEU A 71 3.14 0.21 -26.07
N ARG A 72 2.30 0.83 -25.23
CA ARG A 72 1.24 0.12 -24.54
C ARG A 72 0.28 -0.49 -25.55
N GLU A 73 0.02 -1.79 -25.42
CA GLU A 73 -1.06 -2.44 -26.16
C GLU A 73 -2.39 -1.75 -25.86
N SER A 74 -3.13 -1.41 -26.92
CA SER A 74 -4.44 -0.77 -26.82
C SER A 74 -5.35 -1.60 -25.90
N SER A 75 -5.97 -0.94 -24.90
CA SER A 75 -6.87 -1.53 -23.88
C SER A 75 -6.25 -2.40 -22.77
N SER A 76 -4.92 -2.57 -22.76
CA SER A 76 -4.24 -3.22 -21.62
C SER A 76 -4.56 -2.50 -20.30
N LYS A 77 -4.50 -3.20 -19.17
CA LYS A 77 -4.87 -2.63 -17.86
C LYS A 77 -3.60 -2.23 -17.10
N ALA A 78 -3.53 -0.99 -16.62
CA ALA A 78 -2.40 -0.50 -15.84
C ALA A 78 -2.19 -1.28 -14.53
N PHE A 79 -3.28 -1.78 -13.94
CA PHE A 79 -3.25 -2.61 -12.74
C PHE A 79 -4.23 -3.78 -12.86
N LYS A 80 -3.80 -4.96 -12.41
CA LYS A 80 -4.65 -6.14 -12.21
C LYS A 80 -4.31 -6.79 -10.88
N LEU A 81 -5.34 -7.19 -10.15
CA LEU A 81 -5.27 -8.02 -8.96
C LEU A 81 -6.30 -9.14 -9.10
N ASP A 82 -5.84 -10.38 -8.97
CA ASP A 82 -6.68 -11.57 -8.91
C ASP A 82 -6.40 -12.30 -7.58
N LEU A 83 -7.42 -12.43 -6.74
CA LEU A 83 -7.38 -13.22 -5.51
C LEU A 83 -8.35 -14.40 -5.66
N GLU A 84 -7.83 -15.61 -5.65
CA GLU A 84 -8.63 -16.85 -5.62
C GLU A 84 -8.60 -17.46 -4.22
N ALA A 85 -9.78 -17.81 -3.69
CA ALA A 85 -9.93 -18.67 -2.53
C ALA A 85 -10.18 -20.11 -3.00
N VAL A 86 -9.41 -21.06 -2.48
CA VAL A 86 -9.47 -22.47 -2.87
C VAL A 86 -9.50 -23.38 -1.65
N ARG A 87 -10.16 -24.53 -1.77
CA ARG A 87 -10.06 -25.68 -0.88
C ARG A 87 -9.34 -26.79 -1.64
N PRO A 88 -8.03 -27.00 -1.45
CA PRO A 88 -7.29 -28.03 -2.18
C PRO A 88 -7.91 -29.43 -2.02
N ASP A 89 -8.34 -29.74 -0.80
CA ASP A 89 -9.23 -30.85 -0.50
C ASP A 89 -10.65 -30.32 -0.21
N PRO A 90 -11.64 -30.58 -1.08
CA PRO A 90 -13.02 -30.14 -0.87
C PRO A 90 -13.68 -30.68 0.41
N ALA A 91 -13.15 -31.77 1.00
CA ALA A 91 -13.66 -32.32 2.25
C ALA A 91 -13.24 -31.50 3.48
N ILE A 92 -12.19 -30.68 3.35
CA ILE A 92 -11.68 -29.85 4.44
C ILE A 92 -12.21 -28.41 4.24
N PRO A 93 -12.94 -27.84 5.23
CA PRO A 93 -13.54 -26.50 5.10
C PRO A 93 -12.52 -25.36 5.28
N LEU A 94 -11.23 -25.61 5.05
CA LEU A 94 -10.15 -24.62 5.20
C LEU A 94 -9.81 -24.01 3.84
N GLU A 95 -9.96 -22.70 3.74
CA GLU A 95 -9.60 -21.96 2.53
C GLU A 95 -8.13 -21.58 2.52
N GLU A 96 -7.52 -21.71 1.35
CA GLU A 96 -6.21 -21.18 1.01
C GLU A 96 -6.33 -20.14 -0.10
N TYR A 97 -5.41 -19.19 -0.14
CA TYR A 97 -5.45 -18.06 -1.06
C TYR A 97 -4.33 -18.13 -2.10
N ARG A 98 -4.68 -17.74 -3.32
CA ARG A 98 -3.74 -17.53 -4.43
C ARG A 98 -3.90 -16.11 -4.93
N LEU A 99 -2.88 -15.28 -4.69
CA LEU A 99 -2.87 -13.89 -5.11
C LEU A 99 -1.99 -13.70 -6.34
N ARG A 100 -2.47 -12.94 -7.32
CA ARG A 100 -1.70 -12.47 -8.46
C ARG A 100 -1.86 -10.96 -8.61
N ILE A 101 -0.74 -10.26 -8.72
CA ILE A 101 -0.70 -8.82 -8.94
C ILE A 101 0.13 -8.54 -10.19
N ALA A 102 -0.39 -7.67 -11.06
CA ALA A 102 0.34 -7.17 -12.22
C ALA A 102 0.16 -5.67 -12.37
N LEU A 103 1.26 -5.00 -12.67
CA LEU A 103 1.34 -3.57 -12.91
C LEU A 103 2.08 -3.33 -14.22
N LEU A 104 1.56 -2.43 -15.04
CA LEU A 104 2.35 -1.92 -16.16
C LEU A 104 3.53 -1.08 -15.66
N PRO A 105 4.56 -0.85 -16.49
CA PRO A 105 5.65 0.04 -16.13
C PRO A 105 5.14 1.39 -15.60
N MET A 106 5.72 1.86 -14.50
CA MET A 106 5.33 3.10 -13.83
C MET A 106 6.53 4.05 -13.71
N ARG A 107 6.25 5.34 -13.73
CA ARG A 107 7.22 6.42 -13.53
C ARG A 107 6.80 7.23 -12.32
N LEU A 108 7.73 7.38 -11.39
CA LEU A 108 7.58 8.15 -10.17
C LEU A 108 8.48 9.39 -10.27
N HIS A 109 7.89 10.58 -10.29
CA HIS A 109 8.62 11.85 -10.16
C HIS A 109 8.51 12.33 -8.73
N LEU A 110 9.66 12.44 -8.06
CA LEU A 110 9.72 12.90 -6.69
C LEU A 110 10.67 14.06 -6.57
N HIS A 111 10.15 15.17 -6.07
CA HIS A 111 10.99 16.18 -5.46
C HIS A 111 11.17 15.87 -3.97
N GLN A 112 12.29 16.28 -3.37
CA GLN A 112 12.59 16.06 -1.95
C GLN A 112 11.41 16.44 -1.04
N ASN A 113 10.89 17.68 -1.12
CA ASN A 113 9.73 18.10 -0.33
C ASN A 113 8.47 17.21 -0.49
N GLN A 114 8.25 16.63 -1.68
CA GLN A 114 7.12 15.72 -1.92
C GLN A 114 7.37 14.36 -1.27
N LEU A 115 8.62 13.88 -1.28
CA LEU A 115 9.03 12.68 -0.58
C LEU A 115 8.91 12.88 0.94
N ASP A 116 9.36 14.00 1.47
CA ASP A 116 9.24 14.36 2.90
C ASP A 116 7.78 14.38 3.34
N PHE A 117 6.90 14.97 2.51
CA PHE A 117 5.46 14.93 2.73
C PHE A 117 4.95 13.49 2.79
N LEU A 118 5.30 12.64 1.82
CA LEU A 118 4.87 11.23 1.80
C LEU A 118 5.36 10.47 3.04
N ILE A 119 6.63 10.65 3.43
CA ILE A 119 7.21 10.05 4.63
C ILE A 119 6.48 10.53 5.88
N SER A 120 6.24 11.84 6.03
CA SER A 120 5.52 12.38 7.18
C SER A 120 4.06 11.95 7.22
N PHE A 121 3.40 11.86 6.06
CA PHE A 121 1.98 11.52 5.95
C PHE A 121 1.73 10.04 6.27
N PHE A 122 2.57 9.14 5.76
CA PHE A 122 2.42 7.69 5.95
C PHE A 122 3.23 7.14 7.13
N GLY A 123 4.30 7.82 7.55
CA GLY A 123 5.20 7.39 8.62
C GLY A 123 4.62 7.49 10.03
N GLY A 124 3.44 8.12 10.16
CA GLY A 124 2.80 8.39 11.45
C GLY A 124 3.58 9.45 12.22
N THR A 125 2.93 10.55 12.58
CA THR A 125 3.50 11.47 13.55
C THR A 125 3.72 10.72 14.85
N LYS A 126 4.98 10.39 15.19
CA LYS A 126 5.38 10.19 16.57
C LYS A 126 5.21 11.54 17.26
N SER A 127 3.97 11.88 17.59
CA SER A 127 3.70 13.05 18.39
C SER A 127 4.44 12.85 19.70
N ALA A 128 5.54 13.58 19.87
CA ALA A 128 6.22 13.73 21.13
C ALA A 128 5.26 14.48 22.06
N VAL A 129 4.25 13.77 22.55
CA VAL A 129 3.57 14.14 23.77
C VAL A 129 4.62 13.93 24.87
N THR A 130 5.01 15.04 25.48
CA THR A 130 5.83 15.12 26.70
C THR A 130 5.52 13.96 27.65
N PRO A 131 6.52 13.28 28.24
CA PRO A 131 6.27 12.18 29.14
C PRO A 131 5.66 12.70 30.44
N SER A 132 4.34 12.75 30.53
CA SER A 132 3.64 12.56 31.78
C SER A 132 3.50 11.05 31.97
N GLU A 133 4.09 10.55 33.04
CA GLU A 133 4.10 9.15 33.46
C GLU A 133 2.73 8.48 33.28
N SER A 134 2.63 7.58 32.31
CA SER A 134 2.12 6.22 32.50
C SER A 134 1.91 5.51 31.15
N THR A 135 2.44 4.30 31.09
CA THR A 135 2.16 3.25 30.09
C THR A 135 2.87 3.41 28.74
N SER A 136 4.06 2.81 28.70
CA SER A 136 4.72 2.30 27.50
C SER A 136 3.75 1.51 26.61
N GLN A 137 3.36 2.10 25.48
CA GLN A 137 2.97 1.33 24.30
C GLN A 137 4.05 1.55 23.26
N SER A 138 5.08 0.71 23.33
CA SER A 138 5.89 0.43 22.16
C SER A 138 4.94 0.03 21.04
N LEU A 139 5.18 0.56 19.84
CA LEU A 139 4.72 -0.06 18.60
C LEU A 139 4.98 -1.54 18.72
N SER A 140 3.93 -2.32 19.00
CA SER A 140 4.03 -3.75 18.98
C SER A 140 4.31 -4.08 17.52
N LYS A 141 5.59 -4.35 17.23
CA LYS A 141 5.97 -5.59 16.57
C LYS A 141 4.86 -6.57 16.94
N SER A 142 4.03 -6.93 15.96
CA SER A 142 2.91 -7.82 16.16
C SER A 142 3.48 -9.16 16.58
N ASP A 143 3.86 -9.25 17.86
CA ASP A 143 4.04 -10.48 18.57
C ASP A 143 2.65 -11.08 18.53
N ILE A 144 2.50 -12.06 17.64
CA ILE A 144 1.37 -12.95 17.57
C ILE A 144 1.37 -13.69 18.91
N VAL A 145 0.89 -13.02 19.96
CA VAL A 145 0.59 -13.65 21.23
C VAL A 145 -0.71 -14.36 20.96
N ALA A 146 -0.61 -15.66 20.70
CA ALA A 146 -1.71 -16.58 20.51
C ALA A 146 -2.79 -16.38 21.59
N LYS A 147 -3.81 -15.58 21.27
CA LYS A 147 -4.94 -15.36 22.14
C LYS A 147 -5.88 -16.53 21.95
N ARG A 148 -5.93 -17.45 22.92
CA ARG A 148 -6.91 -18.55 22.90
C ARG A 148 -8.31 -17.98 23.09
N THR A 149 -9.08 -17.87 22.01
CA THR A 149 -10.53 -17.72 22.08
C THR A 149 -11.15 -19.08 22.39
N LYS A 150 -11.72 -19.25 23.59
CA LYS A 150 -12.47 -20.47 23.93
C LYS A 150 -13.90 -20.36 23.39
N VAL A 151 -14.17 -21.06 22.30
CA VAL A 151 -15.53 -21.39 21.86
C VAL A 151 -15.62 -22.91 21.77
N GLY A 152 -16.47 -23.52 22.61
CA GLY A 152 -16.95 -24.90 22.53
C GLY A 152 -15.93 -26.00 22.16
N GLY A 153 -15.39 -26.69 23.17
CA GLY A 153 -14.91 -28.08 23.04
C GLY A 153 -13.49 -28.30 22.56
N ASP A 154 -12.99 -27.54 21.58
CA ASP A 154 -11.61 -27.72 21.07
C ASP A 154 -10.88 -26.38 20.99
N ALA A 155 -9.65 -26.35 21.50
CA ALA A 155 -8.83 -25.14 21.48
C ALA A 155 -8.29 -24.92 20.06
N VAL A 156 -9.09 -24.31 19.19
CA VAL A 156 -8.62 -23.86 17.87
C VAL A 156 -7.61 -22.73 18.11
N ILE A 157 -6.39 -22.93 17.63
CA ILE A 157 -5.33 -21.93 17.69
C ILE A 157 -5.73 -20.80 16.74
N GLU A 158 -5.81 -19.54 17.19
CA GLU A 158 -6.19 -18.41 16.33
C GLU A 158 -5.27 -18.26 15.10
N GLU A 159 -4.01 -18.71 15.20
CA GLU A 159 -3.10 -18.77 14.05
C GLU A 159 -3.61 -19.68 12.92
N ALA A 160 -4.39 -20.72 13.25
CA ALA A 160 -5.01 -21.61 12.27
C ALA A 160 -6.19 -20.95 11.52
N LEU A 161 -6.65 -19.78 11.97
CA LEU A 161 -7.68 -18.97 11.29
C LEU A 161 -7.08 -17.85 10.45
N LEU A 162 -5.76 -17.68 10.44
CA LEU A 162 -5.12 -16.68 9.59
C LEU A 162 -5.20 -17.12 8.12
N PRO A 163 -5.41 -16.16 7.19
CA PRO A 163 -5.37 -16.46 5.76
C PRO A 163 -4.06 -17.11 5.37
N TYR A 164 -4.10 -18.35 4.88
CA TYR A 164 -2.94 -19.05 4.35
C TYR A 164 -2.83 -18.81 2.84
N PHE A 165 -1.68 -18.32 2.38
CA PHE A 165 -1.43 -18.10 0.95
C PHE A 165 -0.59 -19.25 0.39
N GLN A 166 -1.20 -20.10 -0.45
CA GLN A 166 -0.47 -21.13 -1.19
C GLN A 166 0.45 -20.51 -2.25
N LYS A 167 0.02 -19.38 -2.83
CA LYS A 167 0.76 -18.70 -3.90
C LYS A 167 0.58 -17.19 -3.84
N PHE A 168 1.68 -16.48 -4.06
CA PHE A 168 1.70 -15.03 -4.17
C PHE A 168 2.58 -14.65 -5.36
N ASP A 169 1.97 -14.31 -6.49
CA ASP A 169 2.67 -13.95 -7.72
C ASP A 169 2.62 -12.43 -7.95
N ILE A 170 3.78 -11.78 -7.97
CA ILE A 170 3.91 -10.41 -8.49
C ILE A 170 4.60 -10.49 -9.86
N TRP A 171 3.91 -10.03 -10.90
CA TRP A 171 4.53 -9.91 -12.22
C TRP A 171 5.65 -8.86 -12.21
N PRO A 172 6.79 -9.11 -12.87
CA PRO A 172 7.87 -8.14 -12.95
C PRO A 172 7.37 -6.78 -13.44
N VAL A 173 7.63 -5.74 -12.63
CA VAL A 173 7.23 -4.36 -12.93
C VAL A 173 8.47 -3.50 -13.14
N HIS A 174 8.45 -2.67 -14.17
CA HIS A 174 9.48 -1.66 -14.40
C HIS A 174 9.07 -0.37 -13.71
N LEU A 175 9.79 0.02 -12.65
CA LEU A 175 9.59 1.29 -11.97
C LEU A 175 10.76 2.23 -12.30
N ARG A 176 10.46 3.34 -12.98
CA ARG A 176 11.41 4.44 -13.16
C ARG A 176 11.19 5.48 -12.07
N VAL A 177 12.23 5.80 -11.33
CA VAL A 177 12.19 6.86 -10.31
C VAL A 177 13.07 8.02 -10.79
N ASP A 178 12.47 9.19 -10.98
CA ASP A 178 13.20 10.43 -11.20
C ASP A 178 13.10 11.27 -9.94
N TYR A 179 14.22 11.40 -9.24
CA TYR A 179 14.31 12.13 -7.99
C TYR A 179 15.04 13.46 -8.20
N SER A 180 14.53 14.53 -7.59
CA SER A 180 15.11 15.88 -7.61
C SER A 180 15.42 16.34 -6.17
N PRO A 181 16.68 16.26 -5.72
CA PRO A 181 17.08 16.75 -4.39
C PRO A 181 17.15 18.29 -4.34
N CYS A 182 16.93 18.88 -3.17
CA CYS A 182 17.15 20.30 -2.89
C CYS A 182 18.27 20.55 -1.88
N HIS A 183 18.37 19.71 -0.86
CA HIS A 183 19.35 19.81 0.21
C HIS A 183 20.01 18.44 0.39
N VAL A 184 21.32 18.44 0.60
CA VAL A 184 22.10 17.21 0.83
C VAL A 184 23.02 17.46 2.01
N ASP A 185 22.86 16.68 3.08
CA ASP A 185 23.79 16.73 4.22
C ASP A 185 25.02 15.85 3.93
N LEU A 186 26.07 16.48 3.39
CA LEU A 186 27.33 15.82 3.07
C LEU A 186 28.05 15.25 4.30
N ALA A 187 27.84 15.84 5.49
CA ALA A 187 28.45 15.36 6.72
C ALA A 187 27.77 14.06 7.19
N ALA A 188 26.43 14.00 7.12
CA ALA A 188 25.67 12.79 7.41
C ALA A 188 26.01 11.64 6.45
N LEU A 189 26.14 11.93 5.14
CA LEU A 189 26.54 10.94 4.14
C LEU A 189 27.93 10.37 4.40
N ARG A 190 28.90 11.22 4.77
CA ARG A 190 30.25 10.79 5.15
C ARG A 190 30.23 9.93 6.42
N GLY A 191 29.30 10.18 7.33
CA GLY A 191 29.07 9.39 8.54
C GLY A 191 28.30 8.08 8.33
N GLY A 192 27.95 7.72 7.09
CA GLY A 192 27.20 6.50 6.77
C GLY A 192 25.70 6.60 7.02
N LYS A 193 25.16 7.80 7.26
CA LYS A 193 23.73 8.05 7.37
C LYS A 193 23.18 8.42 5.98
N TYR A 194 22.61 7.44 5.31
CA TYR A 194 22.06 7.57 3.94
C TYR A 194 20.55 7.83 3.89
N VAL A 195 19.88 7.80 5.04
CA VAL A 195 18.48 8.16 5.19
C VAL A 195 18.43 9.58 5.74
N GLU A 196 17.72 10.46 5.04
CA GLU A 196 17.46 11.83 5.52
C GLU A 196 16.56 11.80 6.76
#